data_AF-A0A7V4KC38-F1
#
_entry.id   AF-A0A7V4KC38-F1
#
_cell.length_a   1.000
_cell.length_b   1.000
_cell.length_c   1.000
_cell.angle_alpha   90.00
_cell.angle_beta   90.00
_cell.angle_gamma   90.00
#
_symmetry.space_group_name_H-M   'P 1'
#
loop_
_entity.id
_entity.type
_entity.pdbx_description
1 polymer ?
#
loop_
_entity_poly.entity_id
_entity_poly.type
_entity_poly.pdbx_seq_one_letter_code
_entity_poly.pdbx_strand_id
1 'polypeptide(L)' 'MTTIKIGSRVITRDGFEEPFIIAEAGVNHEGDMEKARLMIKQAAEAGADAIKFQTYKAELI' A
#
# COMPACT_ATOMS: atom_id res chain seq x y z
N MET A 1 -22.15 -8.41 8.96
CA MET A 1 -21.13 -8.17 7.92
C MET A 1 -20.18 -7.12 8.44
N THR A 2 -18.93 -7.51 8.72
CA THR A 2 -17.89 -6.56 9.14
C THR A 2 -17.32 -5.88 7.92
N THR A 3 -17.22 -4.55 7.95
CA THR A 3 -16.66 -3.74 6.85
C THR A 3 -15.58 -2.80 7.36
N ILE A 4 -14.64 -2.46 6.48
CA ILE A 4 -13.65 -1.40 6.70
C ILE A 4 -13.58 -0.54 5.44
N LYS A 5 -13.45 0.78 5.62
CA LYS A 5 -13.25 1.72 4.52
C LYS A 5 -11.78 2.16 4.49
N ILE A 6 -11.12 1.98 3.35
CA ILE A 6 -9.76 2.44 3.10
C ILE A 6 -9.79 3.33 1.85
N GLY A 7 -9.52 4.62 2.03
CA GLY A 7 -9.68 5.61 0.96
C GLY A 7 -11.11 5.61 0.39
N SER A 8 -11.23 5.37 -0.91
CA SER A 8 -12.51 5.26 -1.63
C SER A 8 -13.10 3.84 -1.64
N ARG A 9 -12.35 2.80 -1.27
CA ARG A 9 -12.79 1.39 -1.30
C ARG A 9 -13.43 0.99 0.04
N VAL A 10 -14.49 0.19 -0.04
CA VAL A 10 -15.08 -0.51 1.11
C VAL A 10 -14.74 -1.99 0.96
N ILE A 11 -14.17 -2.57 2.02
CA ILE A 11 -13.75 -3.96 2.08
C ILE A 11 -14.64 -4.67 3.10
N THR A 12 -15.19 -5.80 2.69
CA THR A 12 -16.10 -6.68 3.43
C THR A 12 -15.33 -7.93 3.82
N ARG A 13 -15.42 -8.34 5.09
CA ARG A 13 -14.69 -9.53 5.55
C ARG A 13 -15.30 -10.84 5.01
N ASP A 14 -16.63 -10.86 4.92
CA ASP A 14 -17.40 -12.10 4.71
C ASP A 14 -18.10 -12.10 3.33
N GLY A 15 -17.58 -11.34 2.37
CA GLY A 15 -18.13 -11.20 1.01
C GLY A 15 -17.18 -11.70 -0.08
N PHE A 16 -17.66 -11.73 -1.32
CA PHE A 16 -16.94 -12.22 -2.51
C PHE A 16 -16.58 -11.09 -3.50
N GLU A 17 -16.43 -9.87 -2.99
CA GLU A 17 -16.02 -8.69 -3.77
C GLU A 17 -14.54 -8.78 -4.19
N GLU A 18 -14.12 -7.85 -5.05
CA GLU A 18 -12.73 -7.78 -5.51
C GLU A 18 -11.74 -7.58 -4.36
N PRO A 19 -10.62 -8.33 -4.33
CA PRO A 19 -9.56 -8.13 -3.36
C PRO A 19 -9.03 -6.69 -3.38
N PHE A 20 -8.67 -6.17 -2.22
CA PHE A 20 -7.96 -4.90 -2.10
C PHE A 20 -6.44 -5.15 -2.15
N ILE A 21 -5.78 -4.67 -3.19
CA ILE A 21 -4.38 -4.97 -3.48
C ILE A 21 -3.47 -3.87 -2.92
N ILE A 22 -2.53 -4.26 -2.06
CA ILE A 22 -1.50 -3.37 -1.51
C ILE A 22 -0.15 -3.74 -2.11
N ALA A 23 0.45 -2.81 -2.87
CA ALA A 23 1.83 -2.92 -3.30
C ALA A 23 2.78 -2.60 -2.14
N GLU A 24 3.56 -3.59 -1.69
CA GLU A 24 4.55 -3.40 -0.63
C GLU A 24 5.85 -2.79 -1.18
N ALA A 25 6.10 -1.51 -0.87
CA ALA A 25 7.37 -0.86 -1.18
C ALA A 25 8.40 -1.05 -0.04
N GLY A 26 7.94 -1.16 1.20
CA GLY A 26 8.80 -1.35 2.37
C GLY A 26 9.89 -0.29 2.46
N VAL A 27 11.16 -0.73 2.43
CA VAL A 27 12.36 0.13 2.40
C VAL A 27 13.05 0.15 1.04
N ASN A 28 12.42 -0.38 -0.03
CA ASN A 28 13.05 -0.56 -1.35
C ASN A 28 13.45 0.76 -2.04
N HIS A 29 12.96 1.89 -1.53
CA HIS A 29 13.36 3.22 -1.96
C HIS A 29 14.76 3.63 -1.46
N GLU A 30 15.34 2.92 -0.48
CA GLU A 30 16.73 3.10 -0.02
C GLU A 30 17.07 4.53 0.42
N GLY A 31 16.07 5.28 0.91
CA GLY A 31 16.22 6.70 1.26
C GLY A 31 16.20 7.66 0.08
N ASP A 32 16.06 7.17 -1.16
CA ASP A 32 15.91 7.97 -2.36
C ASP A 32 14.43 8.36 -2.60
N MET A 33 14.17 9.66 -2.56
CA MET A 33 12.84 10.23 -2.77
C MET A 33 12.35 10.15 -4.21
N GLU A 34 13.24 10.19 -5.20
CA GLU A 34 12.88 10.01 -6.60
C GLU A 34 12.49 8.56 -6.87
N LYS A 35 13.24 7.61 -6.29
CA LYS A 35 12.89 6.18 -6.34
C LYS A 35 11.53 5.92 -5.67
N ALA A 36 11.26 6.53 -4.52
CA ALA A 36 9.96 6.44 -3.85
C ALA A 36 8.80 6.98 -4.71
N ARG A 37 8.99 8.13 -5.36
CA ARG A 37 7.98 8.71 -6.28
C ARG A 37 7.74 7.83 -7.49
N LEU A 38 8.80 7.25 -8.06
CA LEU A 38 8.69 6.32 -9.17
C LEU A 38 7.88 5.07 -8.77
N MET A 39 8.14 4.50 -7.60
CA MET A 39 7.39 3.35 -7.07
C MET A 39 5.90 3.65 -6.92
N ILE A 40 5.55 4.84 -6.42
CA ILE A 40 4.14 5.27 -6.31
C ILE A 40 3.47 5.28 -7.69
N LYS A 41 4.15 5.85 -8.69
CA LYS A 41 3.65 5.91 -10.07
C LYS A 41 3.45 4.51 -10.64
N GLN A 42 4.44 3.62 -10.48
CA GLN A 42 4.37 2.24 -10.97
C GLN A 42 3.27 1.42 -10.29
N ALA A 43 3.06 1.59 -8.98
CA ALA A 43 1.97 0.92 -8.28
C ALA A 43 0.59 1.37 -8.79
N ALA A 44 0.43 2.67 -9.04
CA ALA A 44 -0.80 3.21 -9.63
C ALA A 44 -1.02 2.71 -11.06
N GLU A 45 0.02 2.70 -11.91
CA GLU A 45 -0.04 2.19 -13.28
C GLU A 45 -0.35 0.69 -13.34
N ALA A 46 0.11 -0.09 -12.35
CA ALA A 46 -0.18 -1.52 -12.22
C ALA A 46 -1.60 -1.81 -11.71
N GLY A 47 -2.35 -0.80 -11.27
CA GLY A 47 -3.70 -0.97 -10.74
C GLY A 47 -3.77 -1.42 -9.27
N ALA A 48 -2.71 -1.19 -8.48
CA ALA A 48 -2.79 -1.41 -7.04
C ALA A 48 -3.73 -0.39 -6.38
N ASP A 49 -4.49 -0.80 -5.37
CA ASP A 49 -5.38 0.08 -4.61
C ASP A 49 -4.62 0.98 -3.64
N ALA A 50 -3.48 0.50 -3.15
CA ALA A 50 -2.59 1.24 -2.25
C ALA A 50 -1.13 0.82 -2.45
N ILE A 51 -0.23 1.68 -1.99
CA ILE A 51 1.19 1.37 -1.82
C ILE A 51 1.58 1.60 -0.36
N LYS A 52 2.35 0.69 0.22
CA LYS A 52 2.77 0.74 1.63
C LYS A 52 4.29 0.88 1.77
N PHE A 53 4.72 1.90 2.50
CA PHE A 53 6.10 2.09 2.95
C PHE A 53 6.23 1.72 4.43
N GLN A 54 7.42 1.30 4.84
CA GLN A 54 7.70 1.01 6.24
C GLN A 54 8.20 2.26 6.97
N THR A 55 7.58 2.55 8.11
CA THR A 55 8.01 3.62 9.02
C THR A 55 8.51 2.98 10.30
N TYR A 56 9.83 2.86 10.45
CA TYR A 56 10.45 2.50 11.72
C TYR A 56 11.84 3.11 11.83
N LYS A 57 12.32 3.24 13.06
CA LYS A 57 13.71 3.57 13.37
C LYS A 57 14.35 2.31 13.92
N ALA A 58 15.45 1.86 13.30
CA ALA A 58 16.10 0.61 13.69
C ALA A 58 16.57 0.65 15.15
N GLU A 59 16.82 1.84 15.70
CA GLU A 59 17.24 2.03 17.09
C GLU A 59 16.10 1.86 18.12
N LEU A 60 14.85 1.76 17.66
CA LEU A 60 13.65 1.69 18.52
C LEU A 60 13.00 0.30 18.55
N ILE A 61 13.66 -0.72 18.00
CA ILE A 61 13.19 -2.12 17.92
C ILE A 61 14.32 -3.03 18.41
#